data_AF-A0A668VT99-F1
#
_entry.id   AF-A0A668VT99-F1
#
_cell.length_a   1.000
_cell.length_b   1.000
_cell.length_c   1.000
_cell.angle_alpha   90.00
_cell.angle_beta   90.00
_cell.angle_gamma   90.00
#
_symmetry.space_group_name_H-M   'P 1'
#
loop_
_entity.id
_entity.type
_entity.pdbx_description
1 polymer ?
#
loop_
_entity_poly.entity_id
_entity_poly.type
_entity_poly.pdbx_seq_one_letter_code
_entity_poly.pdbx_strand_id
1 'polypeptide(L)'
;MEFLAEKYFTTSFPNQPNLTERINHHYKKKRKTRGDHLKNRFRKNFTMLEEELKKPEPNYLSAATPPSSLPPRHFCCVCGFPSHYTCTTCRGCYCSTKCLCPHREMR
;
A
#
# COMPACT_ATOMS: atom_id res chain seq x y z
N MET A 1 -7.34 -1.55 -79.63
CA MET A 1 -8.62 -2.10 -79.14
C MET A 1 -8.66 -3.54 -79.57
N GLU A 2 -8.82 -4.46 -78.61
CA GLU A 2 -9.09 -5.90 -78.79
C GLU A 2 -7.94 -6.66 -79.49
N PHE A 3 -7.31 -7.69 -78.95
CA PHE A 3 -7.79 -8.89 -78.28
C PHE A 3 -6.70 -9.27 -77.25
N LEU A 4 -6.92 -9.24 -75.93
CA LEU A 4 -7.77 -10.12 -75.14
C LEU A 4 -7.53 -11.62 -75.38
N ALA A 5 -7.03 -12.25 -74.31
CA ALA A 5 -7.64 -13.44 -73.70
C ALA A 5 -6.93 -14.80 -73.77
N GLU A 6 -5.62 -14.90 -74.03
CA GLU A 6 -4.98 -16.25 -74.00
C GLU A 6 -3.73 -16.42 -73.13
N LYS A 7 -3.30 -15.41 -72.38
CA LYS A 7 -2.18 -15.58 -71.42
C LYS A 7 -2.62 -15.67 -69.96
N TYR A 8 -3.89 -15.98 -69.75
CA TYR A 8 -4.50 -16.24 -68.45
C TYR A 8 -4.66 -17.74 -68.22
N PHE A 9 -3.60 -18.55 -68.10
CA PHE A 9 -3.77 -19.85 -67.41
C PHE A 9 -2.54 -20.55 -66.82
N THR A 10 -1.31 -20.02 -66.87
CA THR A 10 -0.18 -20.74 -66.25
C THR A 10 0.81 -19.80 -65.56
N THR A 11 0.41 -19.21 -64.44
CA THR A 11 1.38 -18.96 -63.36
C THR A 11 0.77 -19.38 -62.04
N SER A 12 1.48 -20.31 -61.40
CA SER A 12 1.26 -20.84 -60.07
C SER A 12 1.00 -19.75 -59.04
N PHE A 13 -0.20 -19.75 -58.45
CA PHE A 13 -0.43 -19.06 -57.18
C PHE A 13 0.39 -19.77 -56.09
N PRO A 14 1.27 -19.07 -55.36
CA PRO A 14 1.91 -19.65 -54.19
C PRO A 14 0.84 -19.95 -53.13
N ASN A 15 0.86 -21.18 -52.61
CA ASN A 15 -0.02 -21.70 -51.57
C ASN A 15 -0.28 -20.64 -50.49
N GLN A 16 -1.53 -20.15 -50.39
CA GLN A 16 -1.99 -19.41 -49.23
C GLN A 16 -2.10 -20.42 -48.07
N PRO A 17 -1.45 -20.20 -46.91
CA PRO A 17 -1.58 -21.10 -45.78
C PRO A 17 -3.05 -21.15 -45.31
N ASN A 18 -3.52 -22.36 -45.03
CA ASN A 18 -4.92 -22.66 -44.77
C ASN A 18 -5.46 -21.83 -43.58
N LEU A 19 -6.74 -21.43 -43.64
CA LEU A 19 -7.42 -20.66 -42.58
C LEU A 19 -7.28 -21.30 -41.18
N THR A 20 -7.20 -22.63 -41.14
CA THR A 20 -6.96 -23.44 -39.94
C THR A 20 -5.59 -23.17 -39.28
N GLU A 21 -4.55 -22.84 -40.05
CA GLU A 21 -3.22 -22.49 -39.54
C GLU A 21 -3.19 -21.06 -38.96
N ARG A 22 -3.95 -20.13 -39.56
CA ARG A 22 -4.12 -18.75 -39.05
C ARG A 22 -4.82 -18.72 -37.70
N ILE A 23 -5.87 -19.54 -37.58
CA ILE A 23 -6.60 -19.83 -36.34
C ILE A 23 -5.59 -20.34 -35.30
N ASN A 24 -4.86 -21.42 -35.59
CA ASN A 24 -3.91 -22.03 -34.63
C ASN A 24 -2.77 -21.10 -34.17
N HIS A 25 -2.24 -20.22 -35.02
CA HIS A 25 -1.24 -19.23 -34.61
C HIS A 25 -1.82 -18.16 -33.66
N HIS A 26 -3.10 -17.79 -33.83
CA HIS A 26 -3.78 -16.87 -32.91
C HIS A 26 -4.08 -17.51 -31.54
N TYR A 27 -4.39 -18.81 -31.48
CA TYR A 27 -4.59 -19.52 -30.21
C TYR A 27 -3.31 -19.73 -29.40
N LYS A 28 -2.12 -19.72 -30.02
CA LYS A 28 -0.83 -19.79 -29.30
C LYS A 28 -0.29 -18.43 -28.83
N LYS A 29 -0.88 -17.31 -29.22
CA LYS A 29 -0.33 -15.96 -28.98
C LYS A 29 -1.30 -15.01 -28.27
N LYS A 30 -1.92 -15.41 -27.15
CA LYS A 30 -2.39 -14.41 -26.17
C LYS A 30 -2.70 -14.95 -24.78
N ARG A 31 -1.69 -15.48 -24.08
CA ARG A 31 -1.67 -15.30 -22.62
C ARG A 31 -0.91 -14.01 -22.30
N LYS A 32 -1.63 -12.89 -22.26
CA LYS A 32 -1.14 -11.73 -21.52
C LYS A 32 -1.38 -12.02 -20.05
N THR A 33 -0.35 -12.50 -19.35
CA THR A 33 -0.24 -12.44 -17.88
C THR A 33 -0.17 -10.95 -17.47
N ARG A 34 -1.28 -10.24 -17.61
CA ARG A 34 -1.47 -8.85 -17.17
C ARG A 34 -2.24 -8.77 -15.85
N GLY A 35 -2.31 -9.88 -15.10
CA GLY A 35 -3.00 -9.97 -13.82
C GLY A 35 -2.11 -9.92 -12.59
N ASP A 36 -0.84 -10.36 -12.70
CA ASP A 36 0.03 -10.50 -11.52
C ASP A 36 0.52 -9.16 -10.99
N HIS A 37 0.92 -8.23 -11.87
CA HIS A 37 1.38 -6.91 -11.46
C HIS A 37 0.29 -6.07 -10.76
N LEU A 38 -0.98 -6.26 -11.10
CA LEU A 38 -2.10 -5.58 -10.43
C LEU A 38 -2.38 -6.18 -9.04
N LYS A 39 -2.30 -7.51 -8.90
CA LYS A 39 -2.43 -8.17 -7.59
C LYS A 39 -1.28 -7.84 -6.65
N ASN A 40 -0.06 -7.72 -7.17
CA ASN A 40 1.13 -7.32 -6.39
C ASN A 40 1.17 -5.82 -6.04
N ARG A 41 0.41 -4.96 -6.73
CA ARG A 41 0.31 -3.54 -6.37
C ARG A 41 -0.43 -3.33 -5.05
N PHE A 42 -1.45 -4.15 -4.78
CA PHE A 42 -2.35 -3.97 -3.63
C PHE A 42 -2.13 -4.98 -2.50
N ARG A 43 -1.26 -5.99 -2.68
CA ARG A 43 -0.90 -6.98 -1.63
C ARG A 43 0.47 -6.71 -1.03
N LYS A 44 0.80 -5.44 -0.81
CA LYS A 44 2.00 -5.06 -0.07
C LYS A 44 1.61 -4.81 1.38
N ASN A 45 2.34 -5.43 2.30
CA ASN A 45 2.22 -5.11 3.72
C ASN A 45 2.83 -3.72 3.97
N PHE A 46 2.47 -3.07 5.08
CA PHE A 46 2.95 -1.73 5.42
C PHE A 46 4.49 -1.60 5.32
N THR A 47 5.21 -2.60 5.82
CA THR A 47 6.69 -2.66 5.75
C THR A 47 7.25 -2.57 4.33
N MET A 48 6.59 -3.24 3.37
CA MET A 48 7.02 -3.26 1.97
C MET A 48 6.71 -1.94 1.25
N LEU A 49 5.73 -1.17 1.73
CA LEU A 49 5.43 0.18 1.22
C LEU A 49 6.42 1.22 1.75
N GLU A 50 6.88 1.09 3.00
CA GLU A 50 7.87 2.00 3.58
C GLU A 50 9.23 1.94 2.86
N GLU A 51 9.64 0.76 2.40
CA GLU A 51 10.91 0.58 1.67
C GLU A 51 10.93 1.29 0.30
N GLU A 52 9.78 1.36 -0.39
CA GLU A 52 9.63 2.07 -1.66
C GLU A 52 9.53 3.59 -1.47
N LEU A 53 9.13 4.03 -0.28
CA LEU A 53 8.93 5.43 0.09
C LEU A 53 10.19 6.09 0.69
N LYS A 54 11.36 5.42 0.66
CA LYS A 54 12.68 6.00 1.04
C LYS A 54 13.14 7.20 0.19
N LYS A 55 12.27 7.76 -0.64
CA LYS A 55 12.50 9.01 -1.38
C LYS A 55 12.59 10.17 -0.37
N PRO A 56 13.36 11.22 -0.67
CA PRO A 56 13.58 12.37 0.23
C PRO A 56 12.34 13.28 0.43
N GLU A 57 11.15 12.80 0.07
CA GLU A 57 9.89 13.49 0.31
C GLU A 57 9.55 13.49 1.80
N PRO A 58 8.89 14.54 2.34
CA PRO A 58 8.45 14.53 3.73
C PRO A 58 7.47 13.37 3.96
N ASN A 59 7.90 12.40 4.76
CA ASN A 59 7.19 11.20 5.15
C ASN A 59 6.84 11.23 6.65
N TYR A 60 6.01 10.30 7.11
CA TYR A 60 5.61 10.13 8.52
C TYR A 60 6.82 10.11 9.48
N LEU A 61 7.93 9.49 9.08
CA LEU A 61 9.17 9.45 9.87
C LEU A 61 9.88 10.81 9.96
N SER A 62 9.78 11.64 8.91
CA SER A 62 10.39 12.98 8.88
C SER A 62 9.50 14.07 9.50
N ALA A 63 8.22 13.76 9.73
CA ALA A 63 7.28 14.67 10.38
C ALA A 63 7.45 14.75 11.91
N ALA A 64 8.51 14.13 12.45
CA ALA A 64 8.83 14.16 13.86
C ALA A 64 9.10 15.60 14.32
N THR A 65 8.34 16.06 15.30
CA THR A 65 8.50 17.39 15.88
C THR A 65 9.62 17.40 16.93
N PRO A 66 10.29 18.55 17.13
CA PRO A 66 11.24 18.71 18.23
C PRO A 66 10.53 18.56 19.59
N PRO A 67 11.27 18.23 20.66
CA PRO A 67 10.70 18.12 22.00
C PRO A 67 10.07 19.46 22.46
N SER A 68 9.08 19.39 23.33
CA SER A 68 8.41 20.57 23.85
C SER A 68 9.37 21.48 24.63
N SER A 69 9.33 22.79 24.34
CA SER A 69 10.09 23.81 25.07
C SER A 69 9.50 24.12 26.47
N LEU A 70 8.24 23.72 26.70
CA LEU A 70 7.52 23.99 27.95
C LEU A 70 7.66 22.83 28.94
N PRO A 71 7.63 23.10 30.27
CA PRO A 71 7.69 22.07 31.28
C PRO A 71 6.42 21.19 31.26
N PRO A 72 6.55 19.89 31.55
CA PRO A 72 5.40 18.98 31.62
C PRO A 72 4.48 19.36 32.78
N ARG A 73 3.17 19.25 32.58
CA ARG A 73 2.15 19.50 33.60
C ARG A 73 1.69 18.18 34.21
N HIS A 74 1.55 18.16 35.53
CA HIS A 74 1.08 16.98 36.26
C HIS A 74 -0.42 17.09 36.53
N PHE A 75 -1.19 16.16 35.97
CA PHE A 75 -2.64 16.05 36.15
C PHE A 75 -2.99 14.73 36.82
N CYS A 76 -4.06 14.75 37.61
CA CYS A 76 -4.61 13.58 38.26
C CYS A 76 -5.14 12.59 37.23
N CYS A 77 -4.68 11.33 37.27
CA CYS A 77 -5.14 10.31 36.34
C CYS A 77 -6.61 9.88 36.54
N VAL A 78 -7.22 10.25 37.66
CA VAL A 78 -8.60 9.90 38.00
C VAL A 78 -9.60 10.99 37.57
N CYS A 79 -9.27 12.26 37.80
CA CYS A 79 -10.22 13.37 37.62
C CYS A 79 -9.69 14.53 36.75
N GLY A 80 -8.45 14.46 36.27
CA GLY A 80 -7.88 15.48 35.36
C GLY A 80 -7.49 16.81 36.01
N PHE A 81 -7.82 17.06 37.28
CA PHE A 81 -7.36 18.26 38.00
C PHE A 81 -5.84 18.24 38.26
N PRO A 82 -5.19 19.41 38.47
CA PRO A 82 -3.77 19.47 38.83
C PRO A 82 -3.45 18.56 40.03
N SER A 83 -2.42 17.73 39.88
CA SER A 83 -2.01 16.78 40.92
C SER A 83 -0.88 17.34 41.76
N HIS A 84 -1.00 17.26 43.08
CA HIS A 84 0.07 17.60 44.03
C HIS A 84 0.82 16.36 44.53
N TYR A 85 0.29 15.16 44.27
CA TYR A 85 0.83 13.92 44.82
C TYR A 85 1.13 12.90 43.73
N THR A 86 2.14 12.08 44.00
CA THR A 86 2.58 11.00 43.12
C THR A 86 2.58 9.69 43.88
N CYS A 87 2.07 8.63 43.27
CA CYS A 87 2.07 7.30 43.85
C CYS A 87 3.49 6.70 43.84
N THR A 88 3.91 6.09 44.94
CA THR A 88 5.26 5.51 45.08
C THR A 88 5.45 4.20 44.32
N THR A 89 4.37 3.47 44.02
CA THR A 89 4.43 2.19 43.31
C THR A 89 4.49 2.37 41.79
N CYS A 90 3.58 3.17 41.23
CA CYS A 90 3.40 3.29 39.78
C CYS A 90 3.74 4.67 39.21
N ARG A 91 4.16 5.63 40.04
CA ARG A 91 4.45 7.03 39.68
C ARG A 91 3.26 7.78 39.07
N GLY A 92 2.05 7.23 39.17
CA GLY A 92 0.83 7.89 38.73
C GLY A 92 0.51 9.11 39.60
N CYS A 93 0.06 10.19 38.96
CA CYS A 93 -0.25 11.46 39.61
C CYS A 93 -1.72 11.47 40.10
N TYR A 94 -1.96 11.97 41.32
CA TYR A 94 -3.30 12.13 41.89
C TYR A 94 -3.43 13.44 42.68
N CYS A 95 -4.65 13.97 42.80
CA CYS A 95 -4.89 15.26 43.46
C CYS A 95 -5.24 15.17 44.95
N SER A 96 -5.86 14.06 45.40
CA SER A 96 -6.34 13.90 46.77
C SER A 96 -6.46 12.42 47.16
N THR A 97 -6.64 12.14 48.46
CA THR A 97 -6.91 10.79 48.97
C THR A 97 -8.17 10.16 48.38
N LYS A 98 -9.18 10.96 48.01
CA LYS A 98 -10.38 10.48 47.31
C LYS A 98 -10.04 9.88 45.95
N CYS A 99 -9.07 10.42 45.24
CA CYS A 99 -8.57 9.86 43.99
C CYS A 99 -7.55 8.74 44.22
N LEU A 100 -6.88 8.69 45.38
CA LEU A 100 -5.92 7.64 45.71
C LEU A 100 -6.60 6.26 45.87
N CYS A 101 -7.79 6.21 46.46
CA CYS A 101 -8.53 4.96 46.65
C CYS A 101 -8.83 4.24 45.31
N PRO A 102 -9.56 4.85 44.35
CA PRO A 102 -9.80 4.24 43.04
C PRO A 102 -8.52 4.06 42.23
N HIS A 103 -7.51 4.92 42.44
CA HIS A 103 -6.20 4.74 41.83
C HIS A 103 -5.53 3.44 42.27
N ARG A 104 -5.56 3.09 43.56
CA ARG A 104 -4.95 1.84 44.08
C ARG A 104 -5.75 0.59 43.73
N GLU A 105 -7.06 0.72 43.60
CA GLU A 105 -7.93 -0.41 43.26
C GLU A 105 -7.75 -0.85 41.80
N MET A 106 -7.43 0.10 40.91
CA MET A 106 -7.40 -0.13 39.47
C MET A 106 -5.99 -0.08 38.85
N ARG A 107 -4.92 0.17 39.64
CA ARG A 107 -3.56 0.44 39.11
C ARG A 107 -2.42 -0.12 39.95
#